data_AF-A0A6W6JKP6-F1
#
_entry.id   AF-A0A6W6JKP6-F1
#
_cell.length_a   1.000
_cell.length_b   1.000
_cell.length_c   1.000
_cell.angle_alpha   90.00
_cell.angle_beta   90.00
_cell.angle_gamma   90.00
#
_symmetry.space_group_name_H-M   'P 1'
#
loop_
_entity.id
_entity.type
_entity.pdbx_description
1 polymer ?
#
loop_
_entity_poly.entity_id
_entity_poly.type
_entity_poly.pdbx_seq_one_letter_code
_entity_poly.pdbx_strand_id
1 'polypeptide(L)'
;MKVKLVEEQFNNLDGATLQVMYDKQQDSNLLMLTPEKNGESVSIWVDEKLRYKLFEALNTEKLSDLDEILLDVLKEVLQKYGYDFIATIAAAKENIEFMCGWMQSKNQSVIIQKLAIWAEVEEKA
;
A
#
# COMPACT_ATOMS: atom_id res chain seq x y z
N MET A 1 21.86 -9.63 -18.06
CA MET A 1 22.90 -8.79 -17.43
C MET A 1 22.66 -8.79 -15.93
N LYS A 2 23.64 -9.16 -15.08
CA LYS A 2 23.52 -9.03 -13.62
C LYS A 2 24.24 -7.75 -13.20
N VAL A 3 23.48 -6.76 -12.74
CA VAL A 3 24.05 -5.54 -12.15
C VAL A 3 24.32 -5.84 -10.68
N LYS A 4 25.59 -5.74 -10.25
CA LYS A 4 25.95 -5.75 -8.83
C LYS A 4 26.01 -4.30 -8.36
N LEU A 5 25.14 -3.95 -7.41
CA LEU A 5 25.20 -2.66 -6.74
C LEU A 5 26.35 -2.71 -5.72
N VAL A 6 27.21 -1.69 -5.73
CA VAL A 6 28.27 -1.49 -4.72
C VAL A 6 27.77 -0.57 -3.61
N GLU A 7 28.38 -0.65 -2.43
CA GLU A 7 27.93 0.02 -1.20
C GLU A 7 27.72 1.54 -1.35
N GLU A 8 28.55 2.21 -2.14
CA GLU A 8 28.42 3.64 -2.46
C GLU A 8 27.12 3.98 -3.21
N GLN A 9 26.57 3.05 -3.99
CA GLN A 9 25.28 3.24 -4.67
C GLN A 9 24.09 3.06 -3.72
N PHE A 10 24.21 2.23 -2.67
CA PHE A 10 23.21 2.13 -1.60
C PHE A 10 23.11 3.43 -0.81
N ASN A 11 24.24 4.08 -0.52
CA ASN A 11 24.26 5.38 0.18
C ASN A 11 23.64 6.55 -0.63
N ASN A 12 23.33 6.35 -1.90
CA ASN A 12 22.55 7.30 -2.71
C ASN A 12 21.05 6.99 -2.70
N LEU A 13 20.68 5.78 -2.28
CA LEU A 13 19.28 5.39 -2.06
C LEU A 13 18.83 5.70 -0.63
N ASP A 14 19.77 5.86 0.30
CA ASP A 14 19.47 6.35 1.64
C ASP A 14 18.88 7.77 1.56
N GLY A 15 17.68 7.97 2.13
CA GLY A 15 16.89 9.20 1.99
C GLY A 15 16.07 9.34 0.69
N ALA A 16 16.15 8.39 -0.24
CA ALA A 16 15.38 8.46 -1.48
C ALA A 16 13.86 8.31 -1.23
N THR A 17 13.07 9.15 -1.91
CA THR A 17 11.60 9.05 -1.87
C THR A 17 11.14 8.06 -2.93
N LEU A 18 10.41 7.04 -2.51
CA LEU A 18 9.74 6.09 -3.41
C LEU A 18 8.26 6.42 -3.51
N GLN A 19 7.75 6.57 -4.73
CA GLN A 19 6.33 6.81 -5.02
C GLN A 19 5.81 5.72 -5.95
N VAL A 20 4.60 5.24 -5.67
CA VAL A 20 3.86 4.31 -6.53
C VAL A 20 2.58 5.02 -6.97
N MET A 21 2.40 5.19 -8.27
CA MET A 21 1.24 5.83 -8.88
C MET A 21 0.53 4.88 -9.82
N TYR A 22 -0.76 5.09 -10.07
CA TYR A 22 -1.55 4.31 -11.02
C TYR A 22 -2.05 5.22 -12.15
N ASP A 23 -1.78 4.82 -13.40
CA ASP A 23 -2.26 5.48 -14.61
C ASP A 23 -3.46 4.72 -15.18
N LYS A 24 -4.64 5.33 -15.08
CA LYS A 24 -5.90 4.78 -15.61
C LYS A 24 -5.94 4.67 -17.13
N GLN A 25 -5.20 5.50 -17.87
CA GLN A 25 -5.21 5.48 -19.35
C GLN A 25 -4.36 4.32 -19.88
N GLN A 26 -3.29 3.98 -19.16
CA GLN A 26 -2.36 2.92 -19.54
C GLN A 26 -2.60 1.61 -18.77
N ASP A 27 -3.59 1.58 -17.87
CA ASP A 27 -3.90 0.44 -17.00
C ASP A 27 -2.64 -0.15 -16.34
N SER A 28 -1.75 0.73 -15.89
CA SER A 28 -0.43 0.35 -15.39
C SER A 28 0.05 1.24 -14.26
N ASN A 29 1.02 0.74 -13.51
CA ASN A 29 1.53 1.41 -12.33
C ASN A 29 2.91 1.99 -12.63
N LEU A 30 3.17 3.20 -12.14
CA LEU A 30 4.45 3.87 -12.26
C LEU A 30 5.14 3.82 -10.90
N LEU A 31 6.33 3.20 -10.86
CA LEU A 31 7.24 3.33 -9.74
C LEU A 31 8.19 4.47 -10.03
N MET A 32 8.25 5.45 -9.13
CA MET A 32 9.16 6.58 -9.24
C MET A 32 10.05 6.65 -8.01
N LEU A 33 11.36 6.69 -8.25
CA LEU A 33 12.38 6.83 -7.23
C LEU A 33 13.06 8.19 -7.41
N THR A 34 13.04 8.99 -6.36
CA THR A 34 13.67 10.31 -6.33
C THR A 34 14.78 10.31 -5.28
N PRO A 35 16.06 10.29 -5.69
CA PRO A 35 17.17 10.37 -4.76
C PRO A 35 17.25 11.76 -4.12
N GLU A 36 17.54 11.82 -2.82
CA GLU A 36 17.63 13.09 -2.09
C GLU A 36 18.77 13.99 -2.61
N LYS A 37 19.89 13.38 -3.02
CA LYS A 37 21.12 14.11 -3.36
C LYS A 37 21.05 14.91 -4.66
N ASN A 38 20.34 14.41 -5.68
CA ASN A 38 20.23 15.07 -6.99
C ASN A 38 18.81 15.51 -7.32
N GLY A 39 17.78 15.00 -6.63
CA GLY A 39 16.37 15.32 -6.88
C GLY A 39 15.84 14.85 -8.23
N GLU A 40 16.66 14.17 -9.04
CA GLU A 40 16.25 13.69 -10.37
C GLU A 40 15.56 12.34 -10.24
N SER A 41 14.27 12.31 -10.54
CA SER A 41 13.47 11.10 -10.48
C SER A 41 13.77 10.14 -11.62
N VAL A 42 13.92 8.86 -11.28
CA VAL A 42 13.89 7.75 -12.25
C VAL A 42 12.54 7.05 -12.09
N SER A 43 11.86 6.81 -13.21
CA SER A 43 10.57 6.12 -13.19
C SER A 43 10.56 4.91 -14.12
N ILE A 44 9.82 3.89 -13.70
CA ILE A 44 9.63 2.63 -14.41
C ILE A 44 8.16 2.24 -14.32
N TRP A 45 7.58 1.92 -15.47
CA TRP A 45 6.29 1.25 -15.53
C TRP A 45 6.46 -0.17 -15.02
N VAL A 46 5.66 -0.53 -14.03
CA VAL A 46 5.68 -1.83 -13.38
C VAL A 46 4.35 -2.54 -13.63
N ASP A 47 4.43 -3.84 -13.90
CA ASP A 47 3.26 -4.69 -13.96
C ASP A 47 2.62 -4.86 -12.57
N GLU A 48 1.39 -5.36 -12.56
CA GLU A 48 0.60 -5.57 -11.34
C GLU A 48 1.32 -6.48 -10.33
N LYS A 49 2.04 -7.50 -10.81
CA LYS A 49 2.75 -8.47 -9.97
C LYS A 49 3.95 -7.84 -9.26
N LEU A 50 4.71 -6.98 -9.94
CA LEU A 50 5.84 -6.27 -9.38
C LEU A 50 5.39 -5.17 -8.43
N ARG A 51 4.30 -4.45 -8.76
CA ARG A 51 3.63 -3.53 -7.84
C ARG A 51 3.31 -4.21 -6.51
N TYR A 52 2.67 -5.38 -6.57
CA TYR A 52 2.28 -6.13 -5.37
C TYR A 52 3.49 -6.46 -4.50
N LYS A 53 4.53 -7.05 -5.09
CA LYS A 53 5.76 -7.41 -4.35
C LYS A 53 6.44 -6.20 -3.72
N LEU A 54 6.37 -5.05 -4.39
CA LEU A 54 6.88 -3.79 -3.83
C LEU A 54 6.03 -3.33 -2.66
N PHE A 55 4.70 -3.33 -2.78
CA PHE A 55 3.83 -3.00 -1.65
C PHE A 55 4.04 -3.94 -0.46
N GLU A 56 4.12 -5.25 -0.70
CA GLU A 56 4.41 -6.23 0.34
C GLU A 56 5.75 -5.96 1.03
N ALA A 57 6.81 -5.69 0.24
CA ALA A 57 8.14 -5.42 0.76
C ALA A 57 8.25 -4.07 1.50
N LEU A 58 7.45 -3.07 1.13
CA LEU A 58 7.43 -1.75 1.76
C LEU A 58 6.49 -1.68 2.97
N ASN A 59 5.53 -2.59 3.06
CA ASN A 59 4.55 -2.64 4.13
C ASN A 59 5.08 -3.40 5.36
N THR A 60 6.26 -2.96 5.84
CA THR A 60 6.95 -3.54 7.00
C THR A 60 6.41 -3.06 8.34
N GLU A 61 5.55 -2.04 8.33
CA GLU A 61 4.94 -1.53 9.56
C GLU A 61 4.03 -2.59 10.18
N LYS A 62 4.29 -2.87 11.46
CA LYS A 62 3.42 -3.70 12.28
C LYS A 62 2.23 -2.84 12.72
N LEU A 63 1.04 -3.37 12.50
CA LEU A 63 -0.17 -2.77 13.04
C LEU A 63 -0.18 -2.92 14.56
N SER A 64 -0.76 -1.92 15.23
CA SER A 64 -1.13 -2.07 16.64
C SER A 64 -2.33 -3.01 16.77
N ASP A 65 -2.62 -3.50 17.98
CA ASP A 65 -3.81 -4.33 18.23
C ASP A 65 -5.10 -3.64 17.77
N LEU A 66 -5.20 -2.31 17.97
CA LEU A 66 -6.33 -1.52 17.49
C LEU A 66 -6.39 -1.51 15.95
N ASP A 67 -5.26 -1.30 15.28
CA ASP A 67 -5.22 -1.24 13.83
C ASP A 67 -5.51 -2.61 13.19
N GLU A 68 -5.09 -3.72 13.81
CA GLU A 68 -5.43 -5.08 13.39
C GLU A 68 -6.94 -5.33 13.51
N ILE A 69 -7.57 -4.91 14.62
CA ILE A 69 -9.02 -5.00 14.80
C ILE A 69 -9.75 -4.20 13.71
N LEU A 70 -9.30 -2.98 13.41
CA LEU A 70 -9.88 -2.17 12.34
C LEU A 70 -9.71 -2.82 10.97
N LEU A 71 -8.54 -3.42 10.70
CA LEU A 71 -8.28 -4.16 9.47
C LEU A 71 -9.24 -5.34 9.33
N ASP A 72 -9.43 -6.13 10.38
CA ASP A 72 -10.31 -7.30 10.35
C ASP A 72 -11.78 -6.92 10.12
N VAL A 73 -12.26 -5.85 10.78
CA VAL A 73 -13.60 -5.30 10.50
C VAL A 73 -13.73 -4.91 9.03
N LEU A 74 -12.72 -4.26 8.46
CA LEU A 74 -12.75 -3.89 7.04
C LEU A 74 -12.73 -5.10 6.12
N LYS A 75 -12.00 -6.18 6.43
CA LYS A 75 -12.02 -7.43 5.65
C LYS A 75 -13.42 -8.03 5.58
N GLU A 76 -14.09 -8.14 6.73
CA GLU A 76 -15.46 -8.67 6.80
C GLU A 76 -16.47 -7.82 6.03
N VAL A 77 -16.34 -6.50 6.11
CA VAL A 77 -17.22 -5.58 5.38
C VAL A 77 -16.92 -5.65 3.88
N LEU A 78 -15.64 -5.70 3.50
CA LEU A 78 -15.20 -5.71 2.10
C LEU A 78 -15.79 -6.89 1.32
N GLN A 79 -15.81 -8.07 1.93
CA GLN A 79 -16.43 -9.25 1.33
C GLN A 79 -17.94 -9.06 1.07
N LYS A 80 -18.65 -8.39 1.99
CA LYS A 80 -20.10 -8.12 1.86
C LYS A 80 -20.42 -7.14 0.72
N TYR A 81 -19.48 -6.25 0.40
CA TYR A 81 -19.64 -5.22 -0.62
C TYR A 81 -18.92 -5.55 -1.93
N GLY A 82 -18.59 -6.83 -2.17
CA GLY A 82 -18.01 -7.27 -3.45
C GLY A 82 -16.68 -6.60 -3.77
N TYR A 83 -15.84 -6.41 -2.76
CA TYR A 83 -14.51 -5.79 -2.89
C TYR A 83 -14.51 -4.31 -3.32
N ASP A 84 -15.63 -3.59 -3.19
CA ASP A 84 -15.68 -2.13 -3.32
C ASP A 84 -15.14 -1.43 -2.06
N PHE A 85 -13.93 -0.91 -2.14
CA PHE A 85 -13.25 -0.22 -1.02
C PHE A 85 -13.97 1.06 -0.55
N ILE A 86 -14.59 1.83 -1.46
CA ILE A 86 -15.24 3.08 -1.09
C ILE A 86 -16.52 2.78 -0.32
N ALA A 87 -17.34 1.85 -0.85
CA ALA A 87 -18.56 1.39 -0.19
C ALA A 87 -18.25 0.75 1.16
N THR A 88 -17.16 -0.04 1.23
CA THR A 88 -16.69 -0.69 2.46
C THR A 88 -16.35 0.30 3.56
N ILE A 89 -15.54 1.32 3.26
CA ILE A 89 -15.16 2.32 4.26
C ILE A 89 -16.38 3.14 4.70
N ALA A 90 -17.29 3.48 3.77
CA ALA A 90 -18.51 4.19 4.10
C ALA A 90 -19.39 3.37 5.06
N ALA A 91 -19.62 2.09 4.77
CA ALA A 91 -20.41 1.19 5.60
C ALA A 91 -19.76 0.92 6.96
N ALA A 92 -18.44 0.69 7.01
CA ALA A 92 -17.73 0.45 8.26
C ALA A 92 -17.82 1.66 9.21
N LYS A 93 -17.82 2.89 8.68
CA LYS A 93 -17.97 4.12 9.45
C LYS A 93 -19.36 4.31 10.06
N GLU A 94 -20.39 3.57 9.64
CA GLU A 94 -21.69 3.59 10.32
C GLU A 94 -21.63 2.92 11.71
N ASN A 95 -20.64 2.05 11.94
CA ASN A 95 -20.38 1.48 13.25
C ASN A 95 -19.59 2.49 14.12
N ILE A 96 -20.15 2.87 15.26
CA ILE A 96 -19.57 3.87 16.18
C ILE A 96 -18.22 3.41 16.75
N GLU A 97 -18.07 2.14 17.12
CA GLU A 97 -16.82 1.60 17.67
C GLU A 97 -15.72 1.63 16.61
N PHE A 98 -16.04 1.21 15.39
CA PHE A 98 -15.12 1.31 14.25
C PHE A 98 -14.75 2.77 13.99
N MET A 99 -15.71 3.69 13.95
CA MET A 99 -15.43 5.11 13.70
C MET A 99 -14.52 5.71 14.78
N CYS A 100 -14.76 5.39 16.06
CA CYS A 100 -13.92 5.82 17.17
C CYS A 100 -12.49 5.29 17.05
N GLY A 101 -12.32 3.99 16.78
CA GLY A 101 -11.00 3.40 16.56
C GLY A 101 -10.32 3.99 15.32
N TRP A 102 -11.07 4.16 14.23
CA TRP A 102 -10.58 4.74 12.98
C TRP A 102 -10.02 6.14 13.18
N MET A 103 -10.72 7.01 13.91
CA MET A 103 -10.25 8.37 14.22
C MET A 103 -9.01 8.38 15.13
N GLN A 104 -8.82 7.36 15.97
CA GLN A 104 -7.65 7.25 16.86
C GLN A 104 -6.43 6.67 16.15
N SER A 105 -6.63 5.89 15.09
CA SER A 105 -5.54 5.31 14.31
C SER A 105 -4.76 6.37 13.56
N LYS A 106 -3.43 6.37 13.72
CA LYS A 106 -2.49 7.15 12.91
C LYS A 106 -2.05 6.42 11.64
N ASN A 107 -2.43 5.15 11.50
CA ASN A 107 -1.94 4.22 10.48
C ASN A 107 -3.03 3.86 9.45
N GLN A 108 -4.06 4.69 9.30
CA GLN A 108 -5.18 4.46 8.38
C GLN A 108 -4.72 4.07 6.96
N SER A 109 -3.71 4.77 6.42
CA SER A 109 -3.14 4.46 5.10
C SER A 109 -2.55 3.04 5.02
N VAL A 110 -1.89 2.59 6.10
CA VAL A 110 -1.27 1.26 6.19
C VAL A 110 -2.35 0.18 6.29
N ILE A 111 -3.42 0.44 7.06
CA ILE A 111 -4.58 -0.44 7.15
C ILE A 111 -5.20 -0.65 5.75
N ILE A 112 -5.43 0.43 4.99
CA ILE A 112 -5.97 0.32 3.62
C ILE A 112 -5.03 -0.43 2.68
N GLN A 113 -3.71 -0.21 2.78
CA GLN A 113 -2.75 -0.95 1.97
C GLN A 113 -2.75 -2.45 2.30
N LYS A 114 -2.78 -2.82 3.59
CA LYS A 114 -2.87 -4.22 4.01
C LYS A 114 -4.18 -4.87 3.58
N LEU A 115 -5.30 -4.12 3.63
CA LEU A 115 -6.59 -4.58 3.12
C LEU A 115 -6.56 -4.83 1.61
N ALA A 116 -5.95 -3.94 0.82
CA ALA A 116 -5.80 -4.10 -0.62
C ALA A 116 -4.96 -5.33 -0.99
N ILE A 117 -3.82 -5.53 -0.31
CA ILE A 117 -2.97 -6.71 -0.47
C ILE A 117 -3.75 -7.99 -0.16
N TRP A 118 -4.52 -7.99 0.93
CA TRP A 118 -5.33 -9.14 1.32
C TRP A 118 -6.45 -9.45 0.32
N ALA A 119 -7.19 -8.44 -0.14
CA ALA A 119 -8.28 -8.60 -1.10
C ALA A 119 -7.81 -9.23 -2.43
N GLU A 120 -6.66 -8.79 -2.94
CA GLU A 120 -6.06 -9.39 -4.14
C GLU A 120 -5.69 -10.87 -3.96
N VAL A 121 -5.27 -11.28 -2.75
CA VAL A 121 -4.94 -12.69 -2.47
C VAL A 121 -6.21 -13.53 -2.43
N GLU A 122 -7.28 -13.03 -1.80
CA GLU A 122 -8.57 -13.71 -1.72
C GLU A 122 -9.27 -13.81 -3.08
N GLU A 123 -9.22 -12.77 -3.92
CA GLU A 123 -9.80 -12.83 -5.29
C GLU A 123 -9.09 -13.85 -6.19
N LYS A 124 -7.83 -14.17 -5.89
CA LYS A 124 -7.01 -15.15 -6.64
C LYS A 124 -7.12 -16.58 -6.10
N ALA A 125 -7.79 -16.80 -4.95
CA ALA A 125 -7.94 -18.09 -4.28
C ALA A 125 -9.25 -18.81 -4.68
#